data_AF-A0A328AJT6-F1
#
_entry.id   AF-A0A328AJT6-F1
#
_cell.length_a   1.000
_cell.length_b   1.000
_cell.length_c   1.000
_cell.angle_alpha   90.00
_cell.angle_beta   90.00
_cell.angle_gamma   90.00
#
_symmetry.space_group_name_H-M   'P 1'
#
loop_
_entity.id
_entity.type
_entity.pdbx_description
1 polymer ?
#
loop_
_entity_poly.entity_id
_entity_poly.type
_entity_poly.pdbx_seq_one_letter_code
_entity_poly.pdbx_strand_id
1 'polypeptide(L)'
;MLDRLYLPLLALAALAAVGFSMVWPQGLGDRSPAPFGHTPVQQTPAMKAAMDRETEASEKRIRQARDAVRDLQAQALSPNQ
;
A
#
# COMPACT_ATOMS: atom_id res chain seq x y z
N MET A 1 -4.02 2.51 49.44
CA MET A 1 -4.42 1.38 48.55
C MET A 1 -4.09 1.75 47.11
N LEU A 2 -2.82 1.65 46.73
CA LEU A 2 -2.38 1.83 45.34
C LEU A 2 -2.88 0.68 44.45
N ASP A 3 -3.14 -0.49 45.03
CA ASP A 3 -3.67 -1.67 44.33
C ASP A 3 -5.00 -1.42 43.61
N ARG A 4 -5.84 -0.53 44.14
CA ARG A 4 -7.11 -0.14 43.52
C ARG A 4 -6.93 0.74 42.28
N LEU A 5 -5.76 1.37 42.13
CA LEU A 5 -5.42 2.21 40.98
C LEU A 5 -4.67 1.44 39.89
N TYR A 6 -4.09 0.28 40.22
CA TYR A 6 -3.31 -0.51 39.28
C TYR A 6 -4.12 -0.92 38.03
N LEU A 7 -5.29 -1.56 38.23
CA LEU A 7 -6.12 -2.00 37.10
C LEU A 7 -6.69 -0.84 36.27
N PRO A 8 -7.24 0.24 36.86
CA PRO A 8 -7.64 1.42 36.10
C PRO A 8 -6.50 2.08 35.32
N LEU A 9 -5.30 2.19 35.90
CA LEU A 9 -4.14 2.75 35.23
C LEU A 9 -3.70 1.87 34.05
N LEU A 10 -3.73 0.54 34.23
CA LEU A 10 -3.42 -0.41 33.17
C LEU A 10 -4.46 -0.34 32.04
N ALA A 11 -5.74 -0.19 32.36
CA ALA A 11 -6.79 0.02 31.37
C ALA A 11 -6.57 1.33 30.58
N LEU A 12 -6.21 2.43 31.25
CA LEU A 12 -5.84 3.68 30.60
C LEU A 12 -4.61 3.53 29.70
N ALA A 13 -3.58 2.82 30.16
CA ALA A 13 -2.39 2.54 29.35
C ALA A 13 -2.72 1.70 28.12
N ALA A 14 -3.60 0.71 28.25
CA ALA A 14 -4.07 -0.11 27.13
C ALA A 14 -4.85 0.73 26.10
N LEU A 15 -5.76 1.59 26.55
CA LEU A 15 -6.47 2.52 25.67
C LEU A 15 -5.52 3.48 24.96
N ALA A 16 -4.52 4.01 25.67
CA ALA A 16 -3.49 4.84 25.07
C ALA A 16 -2.70 4.08 24.00
N ALA A 17 -2.28 2.84 24.26
CA ALA A 17 -1.56 2.01 23.30
C ALA A 17 -2.37 1.74 22.02
N VAL A 18 -3.68 1.48 22.17
CA VAL A 18 -4.59 1.33 21.03
C VAL A 18 -4.74 2.65 20.27
N GLY A 19 -4.90 3.77 20.97
CA GLY A 19 -4.96 5.09 20.32
C GLY A 19 -3.68 5.41 19.53
N PHE A 20 -2.51 5.11 20.09
CA PHE A 20 -1.24 5.32 19.41
C PHE A 20 -1.06 4.42 18.18
N SER A 21 -1.55 3.18 18.21
CA SER A 21 -1.45 2.28 17.05
C SER A 21 -2.30 2.75 15.86
N MET A 22 -3.42 3.43 16.11
CA MET A 22 -4.26 4.00 15.05
C MET A 22 -3.62 5.23 14.37
N VAL A 23 -2.73 5.92 15.07
CA VAL A 23 -2.03 7.12 14.54
C VAL A 23 -0.76 6.73 13.77
N TRP A 24 -0.21 5.54 14.02
CA TRP A 24 0.99 5.09 13.31
C TRP A 24 0.65 4.54 11.92
N PRO A 25 1.37 4.96 10.85
CA PRO A 25 1.10 4.47 9.51
C PRO A 25 1.25 2.95 9.43
N GLN A 26 0.20 2.29 8.95
CA GLN A 26 0.13 0.85 8.79
C GLN A 26 0.62 0.47 7.38
N GLY A 27 1.92 0.61 7.12
CA GLY A 27 2.49 0.27 5.81
C GLY A 27 3.93 0.75 5.57
N LEU A 28 4.59 0.14 4.58
CA LEU A 28 5.88 0.59 4.09
C LEU A 28 5.67 1.80 3.16
N GLY A 29 6.25 2.95 3.52
CA GLY A 29 6.30 4.13 2.64
C GLY A 29 5.47 5.32 3.13
N ASP A 30 4.70 5.21 4.21
CA ASP A 30 4.06 6.36 4.83
C ASP A 30 4.94 7.02 5.89
N ARG A 31 4.91 8.35 5.90
CA ARG A 31 5.71 9.16 6.83
C ARG A 31 5.14 9.03 8.24
N SER A 32 6.01 8.77 9.22
CA SER A 32 5.60 8.80 10.62
C SER A 32 5.08 10.19 11.04
N PRO A 33 4.15 10.27 12.00
CA PRO A 33 3.55 11.54 12.44
C PRO A 33 4.61 12.44 13.12
N ALA A 34 4.54 13.75 12.86
CA ALA A 34 5.44 14.71 13.51
C ALA A 34 5.27 14.71 15.05
N PRO A 35 6.35 14.90 15.84
CA PRO A 35 7.73 15.19 15.45
C PRO A 35 8.56 13.96 15.08
N PHE A 36 7.98 12.77 15.00
CA PHE A 36 8.70 11.52 14.77
C PHE A 36 8.87 11.22 13.26
N GLY A 37 9.97 10.54 12.92
CA GLY A 37 10.25 10.01 11.58
C GLY A 37 10.83 11.01 10.57
N HIS A 38 11.32 10.45 9.46
CA HIS A 38 11.90 11.16 8.33
C HIS A 38 11.12 10.85 7.05
N THR A 39 11.27 11.67 6.01
CA THR A 39 10.61 11.45 4.72
C THR A 39 11.03 10.09 4.15
N PRO A 40 10.11 9.14 3.93
CA PRO A 40 10.44 7.84 3.36
C PRO A 40 10.99 7.99 1.94
N VAL A 41 11.93 7.12 1.55
CA VAL A 41 12.53 7.13 0.20
C VAL A 41 11.45 6.95 -0.88
N GLN A 42 10.43 6.15 -0.60
CA GLN A 42 9.27 5.90 -1.47
C GLN A 42 8.44 7.17 -1.72
N GLN A 43 8.47 8.14 -0.81
CA GLN A 43 7.76 9.41 -0.99
C GLN A 43 8.56 10.46 -1.76
N THR A 44 9.83 10.18 -2.09
CA THR A 44 10.65 11.11 -2.86
C THR A 44 10.09 11.26 -4.28
N PRO A 45 10.17 12.47 -4.87
CA PRO A 45 9.71 12.70 -6.24
C PRO A 45 10.38 11.78 -7.27
N ALA A 46 11.68 11.50 -7.08
CA ALA A 46 12.44 10.62 -7.94
C ALA A 46 11.94 9.16 -7.88
N MET A 47 11.64 8.64 -6.69
CA MET A 47 11.14 7.28 -6.53
C MET A 47 9.70 7.12 -7.05
N LYS A 48 8.83 8.10 -6.79
CA LYS A 48 7.47 8.11 -7.36
C LYS A 48 7.50 8.08 -8.88
N ALA A 49 8.32 8.94 -9.50
CA ALA A 49 8.49 8.94 -10.94
C ALA A 49 9.05 7.61 -11.51
N ALA A 50 9.89 6.90 -10.75
CA ALA A 50 10.36 5.58 -11.15
C ALA A 50 9.24 4.52 -11.08
N MET A 51 8.47 4.50 -9.99
CA MET A 51 7.33 3.59 -9.80
C MET A 51 6.24 3.80 -10.86
N ASP A 52 5.95 5.05 -11.22
CA ASP A 52 4.95 5.38 -12.24
C ASP A 52 5.38 4.84 -13.62
N ARG A 53 6.65 5.00 -13.99
CA ARG A 53 7.20 4.46 -15.25
C ARG A 53 7.14 2.94 -15.29
N GLU A 54 7.48 2.27 -14.19
CA GLU A 54 7.42 0.81 -14.10
C GLU A 54 5.98 0.29 -14.19
N THR A 55 5.04 1.01 -13.58
CA THR A 55 3.61 0.72 -13.64
C THR A 55 3.11 0.87 -15.07
N GLU A 56 3.42 1.99 -15.73
CA GLU A 56 3.02 2.25 -17.12
C GLU A 56 3.58 1.20 -18.09
N ALA A 57 4.85 0.82 -17.93
CA ALA A 57 5.47 -0.23 -18.74
C ALA A 57 4.78 -1.59 -18.52
N SER A 58 4.42 -1.91 -17.27
CA SER A 58 3.72 -3.15 -16.94
C SER A 58 2.30 -3.17 -17.50
N GLU A 59 1.55 -2.07 -17.41
CA GLU A 59 0.24 -1.97 -18.02
C GLU A 59 0.28 -2.14 -19.54
N LYS A 60 1.28 -1.54 -20.22
CA LYS A 60 1.46 -1.72 -21.67
C LYS A 60 1.66 -3.19 -22.02
N ARG A 61 2.51 -3.91 -21.28
CA ARG A 61 2.71 -5.36 -21.47
C ARG A 61 1.43 -6.16 -21.25
N ILE A 62 0.65 -5.83 -20.21
CA ILE A 62 -0.63 -6.51 -19.93
C ILE A 62 -1.65 -6.25 -21.04
N ARG A 63 -1.74 -5.01 -21.53
CA ARG A 63 -2.63 -4.65 -22.66
C ARG A 63 -2.27 -5.44 -23.91
N GLN A 64 -0.99 -5.44 -24.30
CA GLN A 64 -0.51 -6.21 -25.45
C GLN A 64 -0.80 -7.71 -25.32
N ALA A 65 -0.59 -8.29 -24.14
CA ALA A 65 -0.89 -9.70 -23.90
C ALA A 65 -2.40 -9.99 -24.04
N ARG A 66 -3.27 -9.10 -23.55
CA ARG A 66 -4.73 -9.24 -23.69
C ARG A 66 -5.17 -9.11 -25.16
N ASP A 67 -4.61 -8.17 -25.89
CA ASP A 67 -4.93 -7.96 -27.30
C ASP A 67 -4.51 -9.18 -28.13
N ALA A 68 -3.30 -9.71 -27.91
CA ALA A 68 -2.84 -10.93 -28.59
C ALA A 68 -3.74 -12.14 -28.29
N VAL A 69 -4.21 -12.31 -27.04
CA VAL A 69 -5.16 -13.38 -26.70
C VAL A 69 -6.50 -13.17 -27.41
N ARG A 70 -6.98 -11.93 -27.49
CA ARG A 70 -8.24 -11.61 -28.18
C ARG A 70 -8.15 -11.90 -29.67
N ASP A 71 -7.03 -11.57 -30.31
CA ASP A 71 -6.80 -11.83 -31.74
C ASP A 71 -6.77 -13.33 -32.03
N LEU A 72 -6.08 -14.12 -31.19
CA LEU A 72 -6.07 -15.58 -31.29
C LEU A 72 -7.47 -16.18 -31.14
N GLN A 73 -8.28 -15.67 -30.21
CA GLN A 73 -9.66 -16.09 -30.04
C GLN A 73 -10.53 -15.73 -31.25
N ALA A 74 -10.36 -14.53 -31.81
CA ALA A 74 -11.06 -14.12 -33.03
C ALA A 74 -10.70 -15.03 -34.21
N GLN A 75 -9.42 -15.33 -34.41
CA GLN A 75 -8.95 -16.24 -35.46
C GLN A 75 -9.52 -17.66 -35.30
N ALA A 76 -9.57 -18.18 -34.06
CA ALA A 76 -10.11 -19.50 -33.75
C ALA A 76 -11.64 -19.58 -33.93
N LEU A 77 -12.35 -18.46 -33.84
CA LEU A 77 -13.80 -18.37 -34.06
C LEU A 77 -14.17 -18.17 -35.54
N SER A 78 -13.24 -17.71 -36.38
CA SER A 78 -13.42 -17.57 -37.84
C SER A 78 -12.52 -18.50 -38.69
N PRO A 79 -12.48 -19.83 -38.48
CA PRO A 79 -11.60 -20.73 -39.22
C PRO A 79 -12.18 -21.23 -40.56
N ASN A 80 -13.38 -20.82 -41.00
CA ASN A 80 -14.03 -21.35 -42.23
C ASN A 80 -14.94 -20.32 -42.93
N GLN A 81 -14.35 -19.35 -43.65
CA GLN A 81 -15.00 -18.64 -44.76
C GLN A 81 -14.06 -18.68 -45.96
#